data_AF-A0A7V5WNG6-F1
#
_entry.id   AF-A0A7V5WNG6-F1
#
_cell.length_a   1.000
_cell.length_b   1.000
_cell.length_c   1.000
_cell.angle_alpha   90.00
_cell.angle_beta   90.00
_cell.angle_gamma   90.00
#
_symmetry.space_group_name_H-M   'P 1'
#
loop_
_entity.id
_entity.type
_entity.pdbx_description
1 polymer ?
#
loop_
_entity_poly.entity_id
_entity_poly.type
_entity_poly.pdbx_seq_one_letter_code
_entity_poly.pdbx_strand_id
1 'polypeptide(L)' 'MPNTLPNYPLPTVGALIVAPDESLLLIKTHKWHHKWAVPGGKIDYGE' A
#
# COMPACT_ATOMS: atom_id res chain seq x y z
N MET A 1 -14.24 -23.05 11.90
CA MET A 1 -13.56 -23.33 10.62
C MET A 1 -12.15 -22.77 10.73
N PRO A 2 -11.08 -23.53 10.46
CA PRO A 2 -9.74 -22.98 10.60
C PRO A 2 -9.55 -21.88 9.56
N ASN A 3 -9.19 -20.70 10.06
CA ASN A 3 -8.94 -19.49 9.29
C ASN A 3 -7.62 -19.64 8.54
N THR A 4 -7.62 -20.32 7.39
CA THR A 4 -6.43 -20.51 6.56
C THR A 4 -6.19 -19.24 5.75
N LEU A 5 -5.20 -18.45 6.16
CA LEU A 5 -4.70 -17.36 5.32
C LEU A 5 -4.27 -17.94 3.97
N PRO A 6 -4.57 -17.25 2.86
CA PRO A 6 -4.18 -17.72 1.53
C PRO A 6 -2.65 -17.92 1.46
N ASN A 7 -2.22 -19.05 0.89
CA ASN A 7 -0.80 -19.38 0.70
C ASN A 7 -0.22 -18.77 -0.60
N TYR A 8 -0.68 -17.58 -0.94
CA TYR A 8 -0.22 -16.84 -2.12
C TYR A 8 -0.03 -15.37 -1.74
N PRO A 9 0.86 -14.65 -2.44
CA PRO A 9 1.04 -13.22 -2.22
C PRO A 9 -0.28 -12.46 -2.40
N LEU A 10 -0.53 -11.49 -1.53
CA LEU A 10 -1.65 -10.57 -1.71
C LEU A 10 -1.27 -9.51 -2.76
N PRO A 11 -2.07 -9.33 -3.83
CA PRO A 11 -1.83 -8.26 -4.78
C PRO A 11 -2.07 -6.90 -4.11
N THR A 12 -1.15 -5.97 -4.36
CA THR A 12 -1.20 -4.60 -3.84
C THR A 12 -0.78 -3.62 -4.92
N VAL A 13 -1.38 -2.44 -4.93
CA VAL A 13 -1.00 -1.32 -5.81
C VAL A 13 -0.41 -0.18 -4.98
N GLY A 14 0.52 0.56 -5.57
CA GLY A 14 1.08 1.77 -4.99
C GLY A 14 1.32 2.82 -6.08
N ALA A 15 1.27 4.09 -5.70
CA ALA A 15 1.47 5.22 -6.60
C ALA A 15 2.67 6.07 -6.14
N LEU A 16 3.63 6.28 -7.05
CA LEU A 16 4.67 7.28 -6.87
C LEU A 16 4.17 8.61 -7.45
N ILE A 17 3.74 9.50 -6.58
CA ILE A 17 3.16 10.79 -6.97
C ILE A 17 4.23 11.87 -6.82
N VAL A 18 4.59 12.49 -7.95
CA VAL A 18 5.60 13.55 -8.05
C VAL A 18 4.91 14.87 -8.38
N ALA A 19 5.17 15.91 -7.60
CA ALA A 19 4.68 17.24 -7.86
C ALA A 19 5.58 17.98 -8.89
N PRO A 20 5.11 19.09 -9.49
CA PRO A 20 5.90 19.86 -10.46
C PRO A 20 7.23 20.41 -9.92
N ASP A 21 7.36 20.55 -8.59
CA ASP A 21 8.59 20.95 -7.90
C ASP A 21 9.50 19.77 -7.54
N GLU A 22 9.26 18.60 -8.15
CA GLU A 22 9.97 17.33 -7.92
C GLU A 22 9.80 16.74 -6.51
N SER A 23 8.94 17.30 -5.68
CA SER A 23 8.62 16.71 -4.37
C SER A 23 7.76 15.44 -4.50
N LEU A 24 7.92 14.52 -3.54
CA LEU A 24 7.21 13.24 -3.49
C LEU A 24 6.14 13.25 -2.39
N LEU A 25 4.94 12.77 -2.71
CA LEU A 25 3.92 12.51 -1.70
C LEU A 25 4.23 11.22 -0.94
N LEU A 26 4.52 11.35 0.35
CA LEU A 26 4.66 10.24 1.30
C LEU A 26 3.63 10.34 2.41
N ILE A 27 3.11 9.19 2.84
CA ILE A 27 2.14 9.08 3.94
C ILE A 27 2.83 8.44 5.16
N LYS A 28 2.68 9.06 6.33
CA LYS A 28 3.12 8.47 7.61
C LYS A 28 2.10 7.43 8.05
N THR A 29 2.45 6.16 7.95
CA THR A 29 1.50 5.06 8.17
C THR A 29 1.54 4.54 9.60
N HIS A 30 0.39 4.54 10.27
CA HIS A 30 0.22 3.91 11.58
C HIS A 30 0.41 2.38 11.56
N LYS A 31 0.20 1.73 10.41
CA LYS A 31 0.20 0.28 10.25
C LYS A 31 1.60 -0.29 10.15
N TRP A 32 2.55 0.51 9.66
CA TRP A 32 3.93 0.09 9.44
C TRP A 32 4.89 0.88 10.34
N HIS A 33 4.68 0.80 11.66
CA HIS A 33 5.54 1.40 12.67
C HIS A 33 5.80 2.91 12.47
N HIS A 34 4.78 3.66 12.04
CA HIS A 34 4.88 5.11 11.81
C HIS A 34 5.95 5.51 10.78
N LYS A 35 6.32 4.59 9.88
CA LYS A 35 7.23 4.86 8.75
C LYS A 35 6.52 5.67 7.67
N TRP A 36 7.33 6.28 6.80
CA TRP A 36 6.87 6.92 5.58
C TRP A 36 6.76 5.89 4.46
N ALA A 37 5.69 5.95 3.69
CA ALA A 37 5.45 5.06 2.56
C ALA A 37 4.73 5.81 1.43
N VAL A 38 4.80 5.26 0.22
CA VAL A 38 3.98 5.70 -0.90
C VAL A 38 2.50 5.37 -0.64
N PRO A 39 1.55 6.20 -1.15
CA PRO A 39 0.14 5.84 -1.12
C PRO A 39 -0.11 4.53 -1.88
N GLY A 40 -0.97 3.67 -1.32
CA GLY A 40 -1.25 2.36 -1.90
C GLY A 40 -2.18 1.51 -1.03
N GLY A 41 -2.54 0.34 -1.55
CA GLY A 41 -3.55 -0.53 -0.95
C GLY A 41 -3.52 -1.95 -1.48
N LYS A 42 -4.34 -2.81 -0.88
CA LYS A 42 -4.65 -4.13 -1.44
C LYS A 42 -5.61 -3.93 -2.61
N ILE A 43 -5.49 -4.78 -3.62
CA ILE A 43 -6.42 -4.80 -4.74
C ILE A 43 -7.61 -5.69 -4.35
N ASP A 44 -8.83 -5.20 -4.56
CA ASP A 44 -10.05 -5.96 -4.31
C ASP A 44 -10.40 -6.86 -5.52
N TYR A 45 -11.23 -7.88 -5.28
CA TYR A 45 -11.62 -8.80 -6.35
C TYR A 45 -12.52 -8.09 -7.37
N GLY A 46 -12.02 -7.91 -8.59
CA GLY A 46 -12.76 -7.27 -9.69
C GLY A 46 -12.61 -5.76 -9.79
N GLU A 47 -11.68 -5.16 -9.04
CA GLU A 47 -11.20 -3.77 -9.24
C GLU A 47 -10.52 -3.56 -10.59
#